data_AF-A0A496BBZ6-F1
#
_entry.id   AF-A0A496BBZ6-F1
#
_cell.length_a   1.000
_cell.length_b   1.000
_cell.length_c   1.000
_cell.angle_alpha   90.00
_cell.angle_beta   90.00
_cell.angle_gamma   90.00
#
_symmetry.space_group_name_H-M   'P 1'
#
loop_
_entity.id
_entity.type
_entity.pdbx_description
1 polymer ?
#
loop_
_entity_poly.entity_id
_entity_poly.type
_entity_poly.pdbx_seq_one_letter_code
_entity_poly.pdbx_strand_id
1 'polypeptide(L)'
;MAIHYDFIAYSSRISATHWIIGMKAIQGEVPLDIVIPDDQVTTDPDNPEVVGVLTTEGLERESADGLELYRYLRRLNPKKNEAFNYNEVVIRNIHSRLNTLRINQELRVQIAYTERREPYARFSYQIKLLGVSEQADANTSDTERSEITTPYPESGPQHLPEEKSVENLNQPIYRTTSTLEKLIAFTQKLQKELDQTQERLGAVIKKVQQLEEDRHQFREIHNLIEEILNRISRLEDLDARIQYLEADRQQLHDLQQTLRKFLIALNQQTRRSLRENDELSMNE
;
A
#
# COMPACT_ATOMS: atom_id res chain seq x y z
N MET A 1 20.48 -13.01 -16.05
CA MET A 1 19.62 -12.17 -16.91
C MET A 1 18.61 -11.49 -16.01
N ALA A 2 18.48 -10.17 -16.09
CA ALA A 2 17.55 -9.40 -15.28
C ALA A 2 16.37 -8.96 -16.15
N ILE A 3 15.15 -9.17 -15.67
CA ILE A 3 13.93 -8.70 -16.31
C ILE A 3 13.61 -7.32 -15.73
N HIS A 4 13.27 -6.37 -16.60
CA HIS A 4 12.92 -5.00 -16.22
C HIS A 4 11.71 -4.56 -17.02
N TYR A 5 10.64 -4.14 -16.34
CA TYR A 5 9.44 -3.60 -16.97
C TYR A 5 9.02 -2.31 -16.29
N ASP A 6 8.62 -1.33 -17.10
CA ASP A 6 8.19 -0.02 -16.65
C ASP A 6 6.78 0.27 -17.17
N PHE A 7 5.87 0.60 -16.27
CA PHE A 7 4.50 0.99 -16.60
C PHE A 7 4.00 2.12 -15.71
N ILE A 8 2.95 2.80 -16.16
CA ILE A 8 2.30 3.89 -15.44
C ILE A 8 0.90 3.43 -15.05
N ALA A 9 0.54 3.67 -13.80
CA ALA A 9 -0.84 3.60 -13.33
C ALA A 9 -1.32 5.02 -12.99
N TYR A 10 -2.56 5.34 -13.32
CA TYR A 10 -3.15 6.65 -13.04
C TYR A 10 -4.58 6.53 -12.56
N SER A 11 -5.00 7.55 -11.82
CA SER A 11 -6.37 7.73 -11.38
C SER A 11 -6.79 9.17 -11.62
N SER A 12 -7.84 9.36 -12.43
CA SER A 12 -8.45 10.66 -12.69
C SER A 12 -9.81 10.77 -12.01
N ARG A 13 -10.08 11.92 -11.42
CA ARG A 13 -11.38 12.23 -10.85
C ARG A 13 -12.23 13.01 -11.85
N ILE A 14 -13.19 12.35 -12.49
CA ILE A 14 -14.10 13.00 -13.45
C ILE A 14 -15.24 13.74 -12.73
N SER A 15 -15.72 13.18 -11.61
CA SER A 15 -16.84 13.78 -10.86
C SER A 15 -16.71 13.53 -9.36
N ALA A 16 -17.72 13.94 -8.59
CA ALA A 16 -17.75 13.69 -7.16
C ALA A 16 -17.65 12.20 -6.81
N THR A 17 -18.21 11.33 -7.66
CA THR A 17 -18.35 9.88 -7.45
C THR A 17 -17.75 9.01 -8.55
N HIS A 18 -17.34 9.58 -9.69
CA HIS A 18 -16.79 8.82 -10.82
C HIS A 18 -15.30 9.09 -10.99
N TRP A 19 -14.56 8.00 -11.15
CA TRP A 19 -13.12 7.96 -11.32
C TRP A 19 -12.78 7.14 -12.57
N ILE A 20 -11.72 7.51 -13.27
CA ILE A 20 -11.09 6.65 -14.27
C ILE A 20 -9.81 6.12 -13.64
N ILE A 21 -9.59 4.81 -13.76
CA ILE A 21 -8.33 4.19 -13.41
C ILE A 21 -7.78 3.57 -14.68
N GLY A 22 -6.52 3.87 -14.96
CA GLY A 22 -5.88 3.37 -16.15
C GLY A 22 -4.44 2.99 -15.92
N MET A 23 -3.93 2.19 -16.84
CA MET A 23 -2.60 1.63 -16.82
C MET A 23 -2.03 1.62 -18.23
N LYS A 24 -0.74 1.90 -18.40
CA LYS A 24 -0.08 1.78 -19.71
C LYS A 24 1.39 1.45 -19.56
N ALA A 25 1.91 0.64 -20.47
CA ALA A 25 3.34 0.39 -20.55
C ALA A 25 4.07 1.69 -20.94
N ILE A 26 5.24 1.94 -20.35
CA ILE A 26 6.08 3.07 -20.77
C ILE A 26 6.77 2.71 -22.08
N GLN A 27 7.23 1.47 -22.21
CA GLN A 27 7.86 0.94 -23.42
C GLN A 27 7.53 -0.55 -23.56
N GLY A 28 7.30 -0.98 -24.80
CA GLY A 28 7.09 -2.37 -25.15
C GLY A 28 5.83 -2.97 -24.54
N GLU A 29 5.93 -4.27 -24.28
CA GLU A 29 4.86 -5.14 -23.84
C GLU A 29 5.16 -5.62 -22.43
N VAL A 30 4.28 -5.32 -21.47
CA VAL A 30 4.42 -5.74 -20.07
C VAL A 30 3.43 -6.87 -19.79
N PRO A 31 3.89 -8.06 -19.39
CA PRO A 31 3.02 -9.17 -19.01
C PRO A 31 1.99 -8.79 -17.93
N LEU A 32 0.71 -9.18 -18.11
CA LEU A 32 -0.36 -8.78 -17.19
C LEU A 32 -0.27 -9.43 -15.81
N ASP A 33 0.40 -10.57 -15.66
CA ASP A 33 0.73 -11.19 -14.37
C ASP A 33 1.61 -10.30 -13.49
N ILE A 34 2.45 -9.46 -14.09
CA ILE A 34 3.27 -8.46 -13.40
C ILE A 34 2.43 -7.21 -13.06
N VAL A 35 1.48 -6.88 -13.94
CA VAL A 35 0.62 -5.70 -13.80
C VAL A 35 -0.50 -5.96 -12.79
N ILE A 36 -1.07 -7.16 -12.76
CA ILE A 36 -2.18 -7.58 -11.90
C ILE A 36 -1.68 -8.79 -11.11
N PRO A 37 -1.05 -8.59 -9.94
CA PRO A 37 -0.57 -9.70 -9.14
C PRO A 37 -1.76 -10.55 -8.68
N ASP A 38 -1.73 -11.85 -8.95
CA ASP A 38 -2.82 -12.79 -8.70
C ASP A 38 -3.47 -12.61 -7.32
N ASP A 39 -4.79 -12.42 -7.33
CA ASP A 39 -5.63 -12.58 -6.14
C ASP A 39 -5.66 -14.08 -5.80
N GLN A 40 -4.68 -14.53 -5.01
CA GLN A 40 -4.58 -15.88 -4.45
C GLN A 40 -4.39 -17.00 -5.48
N VAL A 41 -3.51 -17.94 -5.14
CA VAL A 41 -3.39 -19.24 -5.78
C VAL A 41 -4.74 -19.96 -5.66
N THR A 42 -5.63 -19.74 -6.63
CA THR A 42 -6.71 -20.68 -6.93
C THR A 42 -6.12 -21.63 -7.96
N THR A 43 -5.66 -22.78 -7.48
CA THR A 43 -5.42 -23.98 -8.29
C THR A 43 -6.77 -24.47 -8.83
N ASP A 44 -7.42 -23.69 -9.68
CA ASP A 44 -8.58 -24.11 -10.44
C ASP A 44 -8.11 -24.49 -11.85
N PRO A 45 -8.19 -25.78 -12.24
CA PRO A 45 -7.79 -26.24 -13.57
C PRO A 45 -8.69 -25.73 -14.70
N ASP A 46 -9.80 -25.06 -14.37
CA ASP A 46 -10.80 -24.54 -15.33
C ASP A 46 -10.74 -23.02 -15.53
N ASN A 47 -9.84 -22.30 -14.82
CA ASN A 47 -9.71 -20.85 -14.93
C ASN A 47 -8.33 -20.53 -15.51
N PRO A 48 -8.21 -20.19 -16.82
CA PRO A 48 -6.90 -19.98 -17.42
C PRO A 48 -6.20 -18.79 -16.75
N GLU A 49 -4.90 -18.94 -16.48
CA GLU A 49 -3.98 -17.83 -16.17
C GLU A 49 -4.35 -16.63 -17.05
N VAL A 50 -4.37 -15.42 -16.49
CA VAL A 50 -4.68 -14.21 -17.26
C VAL A 50 -3.51 -13.93 -18.22
N VAL A 51 -3.52 -14.60 -19.36
CA VAL A 51 -2.52 -14.44 -20.43
C VAL A 51 -2.93 -13.22 -21.25
N GLY A 52 -2.33 -12.08 -20.91
CA GLY A 52 -2.43 -10.88 -21.71
C GLY A 52 -1.26 -9.94 -21.44
N VAL A 53 -1.20 -8.87 -22.22
CA VAL A 53 -0.08 -7.94 -22.21
C VAL A 53 -0.60 -6.52 -22.11
N LEU A 54 -0.03 -5.74 -21.20
CA LEU A 54 -0.20 -4.30 -21.15
C LEU A 54 0.69 -3.66 -22.21
N THR A 55 0.07 -2.95 -23.15
CA THR A 55 0.74 -2.22 -24.23
C THR A 55 0.81 -0.73 -23.92
N THR A 56 1.38 0.05 -24.84
CA THR A 56 1.43 1.52 -24.75
C THR A 56 0.08 2.21 -24.97
N GLU A 57 -0.88 1.53 -25.61
CA GLU A 57 -2.26 2.02 -25.77
C GLU A 57 -2.99 2.09 -24.41
N GLY A 58 -2.61 1.21 -23.49
CA GLY A 58 -3.10 1.18 -22.13
C GLY A 58 -4.47 0.55 -21.96
N LEU A 59 -4.84 0.31 -20.71
CA LEU A 59 -6.12 -0.21 -20.27
C LEU A 59 -6.74 0.84 -19.36
N GLU A 60 -7.96 1.27 -19.68
CA GLU A 60 -8.72 2.22 -18.86
C GLU A 60 -10.04 1.60 -18.43
N ARG A 61 -10.46 1.90 -17.20
CA ARG A 61 -11.72 1.46 -16.64
C ARG A 61 -12.32 2.54 -15.76
N GLU A 62 -13.64 2.68 -15.84
CA GLU A 62 -14.41 3.51 -14.91
C GLU A 62 -14.58 2.81 -13.56
N SER A 63 -14.41 3.58 -12.50
CA SER A 63 -14.55 3.14 -11.11
C SER A 63 -15.40 4.10 -10.30
N ALA A 64 -16.17 3.53 -9.37
CA ALA A 64 -16.88 4.28 -8.34
C ALA A 64 -16.02 4.50 -7.08
N ASP A 65 -14.86 3.84 -6.98
CA ASP A 65 -13.98 3.87 -5.81
C ASP A 65 -12.70 4.66 -6.10
N GLY A 66 -12.59 5.88 -5.57
CA GLY A 66 -11.40 6.71 -5.70
C GLY A 66 -10.14 6.16 -5.03
N LEU A 67 -10.27 5.11 -4.19
CA LEU A 67 -9.16 4.45 -3.51
C LEU A 67 -8.72 3.14 -4.18
N GLU A 68 -9.29 2.77 -5.32
CA GLU A 68 -8.91 1.53 -6.01
C GLU A 68 -7.45 1.56 -6.48
N LEU A 69 -6.93 2.69 -6.97
CA LEU A 69 -5.48 2.84 -7.27
C LEU A 69 -4.61 2.60 -6.02
N TYR A 70 -5.03 3.08 -4.85
CA TYR A 70 -4.31 2.84 -3.60
C TYR A 70 -4.29 1.36 -3.22
N ARG A 71 -5.42 0.67 -3.33
CA ARG A 71 -5.51 -0.78 -3.06
C ARG A 71 -4.67 -1.59 -4.05
N TYR A 72 -4.69 -1.18 -5.31
CA TYR A 72 -3.86 -1.77 -6.35
C TYR A 72 -2.36 -1.68 -6.00
N LEU A 73 -1.86 -0.48 -5.66
CA LEU A 73 -0.45 -0.30 -5.27
C LEU A 73 -0.08 -1.07 -4.00
N ARG A 74 -1.03 -1.25 -3.07
CA ARG A 74 -0.85 -2.11 -1.89
C ARG A 74 -0.67 -3.57 -2.27
N ARG A 75 -1.43 -4.08 -3.24
CA ARG A 75 -1.30 -5.46 -3.74
C ARG A 75 0.06 -5.69 -4.41
N LEU A 76 0.54 -4.71 -5.17
CA LEU A 76 1.89 -4.75 -5.78
C LEU A 76 3.04 -4.71 -4.77
N ASN A 77 2.80 -4.34 -3.50
CA ASN A 77 3.86 -4.16 -2.51
C ASN A 77 3.78 -5.19 -1.36
N PRO A 78 3.96 -6.50 -1.60
CA PRO A 78 3.99 -7.49 -0.54
C PRO A 78 5.26 -7.32 0.33
N LYS A 79 5.23 -7.81 1.58
CA LYS A 79 6.39 -7.77 2.51
C LYS A 79 7.68 -8.41 1.96
N LYS A 80 7.56 -9.27 0.94
CA LYS A 80 8.68 -9.93 0.25
C LYS A 80 9.41 -9.01 -0.74
N ASN A 81 8.80 -7.89 -1.13
CA ASN A 81 9.39 -6.88 -2.01
C ASN A 81 10.57 -6.19 -1.32
N GLU A 82 11.72 -6.09 -1.99
CA GLU A 82 12.91 -5.42 -1.46
C GLU A 82 12.66 -3.94 -1.18
N ALA A 83 11.83 -3.27 -1.98
CA ALA A 83 11.50 -1.86 -1.82
C ALA A 83 10.31 -1.62 -0.87
N PHE A 84 9.88 -2.61 -0.08
CA PHE A 84 8.66 -2.55 0.73
C PHE A 84 8.56 -1.27 1.58
N ASN A 85 9.58 -0.98 2.39
CA ASN A 85 9.58 0.17 3.30
C ASN A 85 9.54 1.52 2.56
N TYR A 86 10.24 1.62 1.44
CA TYR A 86 10.23 2.83 0.61
C TYR A 86 8.84 3.03 -0.01
N ASN A 87 8.29 1.98 -0.61
CA ASN A 87 6.98 2.00 -1.24
C ASN A 87 5.87 2.30 -0.25
N GLU A 88 5.94 1.83 1.00
CA GLU A 88 4.94 2.15 2.04
C GLU A 88 4.79 3.68 2.24
N VAL A 89 5.91 4.40 2.28
CA VAL A 89 5.91 5.86 2.43
C VAL A 89 5.30 6.53 1.20
N VAL A 90 5.65 6.05 0.00
CA VAL A 90 5.13 6.58 -1.27
C VAL A 90 3.64 6.31 -1.41
N ILE A 91 3.19 5.09 -1.14
CA ILE A 91 1.78 4.67 -1.19
C ILE A 91 0.95 5.49 -0.20
N ARG A 92 1.47 5.77 1.00
CA ARG A 92 0.78 6.65 1.96
C ARG A 92 0.66 8.09 1.47
N ASN A 93 1.68 8.62 0.79
CA ASN A 93 1.62 9.95 0.16
C ASN A 93 0.58 9.98 -0.98
N ILE A 94 0.57 8.94 -1.82
CA ILE A 94 -0.42 8.74 -2.88
C ILE A 94 -1.84 8.73 -2.30
N HIS A 95 -2.08 7.98 -1.22
CA HIS A 95 -3.37 7.95 -0.53
C HIS A 95 -3.83 9.35 -0.09
N SER A 96 -2.93 10.14 0.52
CA SER A 96 -3.25 11.50 0.92
C SER A 96 -3.60 12.40 -0.26
N ARG A 97 -2.97 12.21 -1.42
CA ARG A 97 -3.21 13.02 -2.62
C ARG A 97 -4.46 12.61 -3.39
N LEU A 98 -4.79 11.32 -3.40
CA LEU A 98 -6.06 10.84 -3.98
C LEU A 98 -7.26 11.47 -3.26
N ASN A 99 -7.21 11.56 -1.93
CA ASN A 99 -8.28 12.18 -1.15
C ASN A 99 -8.43 13.69 -1.39
N THR A 100 -7.36 14.38 -1.80
CA THR A 100 -7.38 15.82 -2.09
C THR A 100 -7.46 16.15 -3.57
N LEU A 101 -7.59 15.14 -4.44
CA LEU A 101 -7.64 15.30 -5.88
C LEU A 101 -8.92 16.05 -6.29
N ARG A 102 -8.76 17.13 -7.06
CA ARG A 102 -9.90 17.91 -7.58
C ARG A 102 -10.50 17.22 -8.80
N ILE A 103 -11.70 17.65 -9.18
CA ILE A 103 -12.34 17.23 -10.43
C ILE A 103 -11.44 17.68 -11.61
N ASN A 104 -11.32 16.82 -12.62
CA ASN A 104 -10.46 16.97 -13.80
C ASN A 104 -8.96 16.97 -13.51
N GLN A 105 -8.57 16.41 -12.36
CA GLN A 105 -7.17 16.15 -12.04
C GLN A 105 -6.89 14.66 -12.06
N GLU A 106 -5.69 14.33 -12.53
CA GLU A 106 -5.17 12.98 -12.68
C GLU A 106 -3.91 12.82 -11.83
N LEU A 107 -3.87 11.79 -10.98
CA LEU A 107 -2.67 11.39 -10.26
C LEU A 107 -1.95 10.29 -11.03
N ARG A 108 -0.67 10.50 -11.37
CA ARG A 108 0.15 9.53 -12.11
C ARG A 108 1.22 8.89 -11.24
N VAL A 109 1.38 7.58 -11.38
CA VAL A 109 2.35 6.77 -10.65
C VAL A 109 3.12 5.90 -11.63
N GLN A 110 4.44 5.96 -11.58
CA GLN A 110 5.33 5.08 -12.32
C GLN A 110 5.68 3.86 -11.45
N ILE A 111 5.63 2.68 -12.06
CA ILE A 111 5.94 1.41 -11.41
C ILE A 111 7.02 0.72 -12.25
N ALA A 112 8.13 0.41 -11.61
CA ALA A 112 9.25 -0.32 -12.20
C ALA A 112 9.36 -1.69 -11.55
N TYR A 113 9.21 -2.75 -12.33
CA TYR A 113 9.40 -4.13 -11.90
C TYR A 113 10.79 -4.61 -12.29
N THR A 114 11.50 -5.22 -11.34
CA THR A 114 12.80 -5.85 -11.58
C THR A 114 12.84 -7.25 -10.99
N GLU A 115 13.32 -8.20 -11.77
CA GLU A 115 13.56 -9.58 -11.34
C GLU A 115 14.95 -10.02 -11.75
N ARG A 116 15.74 -10.59 -10.83
CA ARG A 116 17.06 -11.16 -11.14
C ARG A 116 16.98 -12.68 -11.03
N ARG A 117 17.54 -13.40 -12.00
CA ARG A 117 17.74 -14.86 -11.91
C ARG A 117 19.01 -15.19 -11.12
N GLU A 118 18.98 -15.01 -9.81
CA GLU A 118 20.03 -15.45 -8.88
C GLU A 118 19.39 -16.25 -7.73
N PRO A 119 20.10 -17.18 -7.06
CA PRO A 119 19.51 -18.12 -6.10
C PRO A 119 18.83 -17.48 -4.87
N TYR A 120 18.98 -16.16 -4.68
CA TYR A 120 18.38 -15.39 -3.60
C TYR A 120 17.64 -14.13 -4.08
N ALA A 121 17.49 -13.94 -5.39
CA ALA A 121 16.94 -12.72 -5.93
C ALA A 121 15.42 -12.65 -5.77
N ARG A 122 15.00 -11.66 -5.00
CA ARG A 122 13.63 -11.25 -4.74
C ARG A 122 13.22 -10.31 -5.86
N PHE A 123 12.02 -10.50 -6.41
CA PHE A 123 11.43 -9.49 -7.28
C PHE A 123 11.29 -8.17 -6.51
N SER A 124 11.38 -7.05 -7.22
CA SER A 124 11.22 -5.72 -6.64
C SER A 124 10.33 -4.86 -7.51
N TYR A 125 9.25 -4.36 -6.91
CA TYR A 125 8.45 -3.28 -7.49
C TYR A 125 8.93 -1.97 -6.87
N GLN A 126 9.35 -1.00 -7.68
CA GLN A 126 9.64 0.35 -7.23
C GLN A 126 8.52 1.28 -7.67
N ILE A 127 7.86 1.91 -6.69
CA ILE A 127 6.72 2.79 -6.93
C ILE A 127 7.16 4.23 -6.78
N LYS A 128 6.96 5.04 -7.82
CA LYS A 128 7.32 6.46 -7.85
C LYS A 128 6.10 7.30 -8.21
N LEU A 129 5.76 8.25 -7.34
CA LEU A 129 4.74 9.24 -7.64
C LEU A 129 5.30 10.28 -8.64
N LEU A 130 4.65 10.43 -9.80
CA LEU A 130 5.02 11.42 -10.81
C LEU A 130 4.43 12.80 -10.51
N GLY A 131 3.21 12.84 -9.98
CA GLY A 131 2.55 14.10 -9.61
C GLY A 131 1.06 14.09 -9.95
N VAL A 132 0.46 15.28 -9.79
CA VAL A 132 -0.92 15.55 -10.22
C VAL A 132 -0.83 16.37 -11.51
N SER A 133 -1.51 15.93 -12.55
CA SER A 133 -1.69 16.64 -13.81
C SER A 133 -3.15 17.08 -13.95
N GLU A 134 -3.38 18.20 -14.63
CA GLU A 134 -4.72 18.50 -15.12
C GLU A 134 -4.99 17.61 -16.33
N GLN A 135 -6.22 17.09 -16.42
CA GLN A 135 -6.67 16.31 -17.56
C GLN A 135 -6.93 17.31 -18.69
N ALA A 136 -6.09 17.28 -19.73
CA ALA A 136 -6.37 18.03 -20.94
C ALA A 136 -7.65 17.46 -21.55
N ASP A 137 -8.66 18.30 -21.76
CA ASP A 137 -9.88 17.91 -22.46
C ASP A 137 -9.49 17.24 -23.78
N ALA A 138 -9.86 15.98 -23.92
CA ALA A 138 -9.69 15.19 -25.13
C ALA A 138 -10.66 15.69 -26.22
N ASN A 139 -10.47 16.93 -26.66
CA ASN A 139 -11.07 17.58 -27.82
C ASN A 139 -10.17 18.73 -28.27
N THR A 140 -8.91 18.45 -28.55
CA THR A 140 -8.08 19.25 -29.47
C THR A 140 -7.09 18.32 -30.13
N SER A 141 -7.53 17.72 -31.24
CA SER A 141 -6.65 17.10 -32.21
C SER A 141 -5.71 18.15 -32.79
N ASP A 142 -4.42 17.81 -32.75
CA ASP A 142 -3.32 18.21 -33.63
C ASP A 142 -3.38 19.60 -34.26
N THR A 143 -2.38 20.44 -33.95
CA THR A 143 -1.47 21.04 -34.94
C THR A 143 -0.29 21.70 -34.22
N GLU A 144 0.91 21.43 -34.75
CA GLU A 144 2.17 22.18 -34.57
C GLU A 144 3.10 21.88 -33.38
N ARG A 145 3.97 20.89 -33.65
CA ARG A 145 5.45 21.04 -33.59
C ARG A 145 5.89 22.52 -33.63
N SER A 146 6.70 22.94 -32.65
CA SER A 146 7.73 23.95 -32.87
C SER A 146 8.94 23.69 -31.97
N GLU A 147 10.01 23.31 -32.65
CA GLU A 147 11.39 23.30 -32.23
C GLU A 147 11.94 24.75 -32.17
N ILE A 148 13.01 24.94 -31.37
CA ILE A 148 14.08 25.95 -31.51
C ILE A 148 13.95 27.32 -30.78
N THR A 149 14.70 27.39 -29.66
CA THR A 149 15.82 28.35 -29.38
C THR A 149 15.55 29.75 -28.79
N THR A 150 16.34 30.04 -27.75
CA THR A 150 16.68 31.35 -27.13
C THR A 150 17.10 32.40 -28.18
N PRO A 151 16.94 33.73 -27.94
CA PRO A 151 18.01 34.49 -27.25
C PRO A 151 17.59 35.77 -26.49
N TYR A 152 18.47 36.17 -25.55
CA TYR A 152 18.62 37.53 -24.99
C TYR A 152 18.92 38.57 -26.09
N PRO A 153 18.70 39.88 -25.86
CA PRO A 153 19.87 40.74 -25.61
C PRO A 153 19.67 41.92 -24.62
N GLU A 154 20.80 42.32 -24.03
CA GLU A 154 21.06 43.56 -23.29
C GLU A 154 21.06 44.81 -24.20
N SER A 155 20.66 45.97 -23.66
CA SER A 155 21.41 47.26 -23.77
C SER A 155 20.63 48.44 -23.14
N GLY A 156 21.24 49.12 -22.15
CA GLY A 156 20.91 50.52 -21.78
C GLY A 156 21.48 51.54 -22.79
N PRO A 157 21.46 52.89 -22.57
CA PRO A 157 21.64 53.59 -21.28
C PRO A 157 20.83 54.91 -21.02
N GLN A 158 20.82 55.33 -19.74
CA GLN A 158 20.83 56.69 -19.13
C GLN A 158 20.22 57.93 -19.82
N HIS A 159 19.26 58.62 -19.15
CA HIS A 159 19.37 60.04 -18.71
C HIS A 159 18.16 60.52 -17.86
N LEU A 160 18.45 61.18 -16.73
CA LEU A 160 17.65 62.21 -16.03
C LEU A 160 18.52 63.50 -16.06
N PRO A 161 18.08 64.72 -15.66
CA PRO A 161 16.78 65.17 -15.11
C PRO A 161 16.25 66.49 -15.75
N GLU A 162 15.05 66.94 -15.37
CA GLU A 162 14.71 68.38 -15.39
C GLU A 162 13.82 68.76 -14.20
N GLU A 163 14.26 69.83 -13.51
CA GLU A 163 13.70 70.41 -12.29
C GLU A 163 12.51 71.33 -12.59
N LYS A 164 11.52 71.35 -11.69
CA LYS A 164 10.75 72.56 -11.38
C LYS A 164 10.60 72.71 -9.87
N SER A 165 11.32 73.67 -9.34
CA SER A 165 11.19 74.25 -8.01
C SER A 165 10.14 75.37 -8.03
N VAL A 166 9.22 75.38 -7.05
CA VAL A 166 8.74 76.62 -6.40
C VAL A 166 8.37 76.30 -4.94
N GLU A 167 9.18 76.85 -4.04
CA GLU A 167 9.00 77.27 -2.64
C GLU A 167 7.56 77.75 -2.27
N ASN A 168 7.02 77.81 -1.05
CA ASN A 168 7.59 77.96 0.30
C ASN A 168 6.49 77.76 1.38
N LEU A 169 6.96 77.35 2.56
CA LEU A 169 6.47 77.62 3.94
C LEU A 169 5.15 77.04 4.51
N ASN A 170 5.35 76.42 5.68
CA ASN A 170 4.46 76.32 6.86
C ASN A 170 3.37 75.23 6.87
N GLN A 171 3.75 74.02 7.35
CA GLN A 171 3.01 73.28 8.39
C GLN A 171 3.77 71.99 8.80
N PRO A 172 4.55 72.00 9.90
CA PRO A 172 4.80 70.77 10.65
C PRO A 172 3.57 70.52 11.54
N ILE A 173 3.13 69.25 11.68
CA ILE A 173 2.22 68.69 12.73
C ILE A 173 1.21 67.67 12.15
N TYR A 174 0.83 67.72 10.86
CA TYR A 174 -0.19 66.78 10.31
C TYR A 174 0.35 65.53 9.58
N ARG A 175 1.67 65.37 9.39
CA ARG A 175 2.24 64.14 8.79
C ARG A 175 2.64 63.08 9.81
N THR A 176 3.02 63.48 11.02
CA THR A 176 3.45 62.56 12.09
C THR A 176 2.29 61.78 12.70
N THR A 177 1.11 62.38 12.79
CA THR A 177 -0.12 61.71 13.27
C THR A 177 -0.58 60.62 12.32
N SER A 178 -0.55 60.85 10.99
CA SER A 178 -0.87 59.82 9.99
C SER A 178 0.08 58.61 10.03
N THR A 179 1.37 58.83 10.31
CA THR A 179 2.33 57.74 10.46
C THR A 179 2.16 56.99 11.79
N LEU A 180 1.83 57.70 12.88
CA LEU A 180 1.54 57.09 14.18
C LEU A 180 0.25 56.27 14.16
N GLU A 181 -0.82 56.79 13.54
CA GLU A 181 -2.09 56.07 13.35
C GLU A 181 -1.90 54.80 12.51
N LYS A 182 -1.08 54.86 11.44
CA LYS A 182 -0.70 53.67 10.67
C LYS A 182 0.11 52.68 11.50
N LEU A 183 1.01 53.15 12.35
CA LEU A 183 1.79 52.28 13.25
C LEU A 183 0.89 51.61 14.29
N ILE A 184 -0.07 52.36 14.86
CA ILE A 184 -1.07 51.86 15.82
C ILE A 184 -1.99 50.83 15.16
N ALA A 185 -2.47 51.11 13.95
CA ALA A 185 -3.28 50.15 13.20
C ALA A 185 -2.48 48.89 12.84
N PHE A 186 -1.18 49.03 12.53
CA PHE A 186 -0.30 47.90 12.26
C PHE A 186 -0.05 47.06 13.51
N THR A 187 0.25 47.67 14.65
CA THR A 187 0.44 46.93 15.92
C THR A 187 -0.85 46.27 16.39
N GLN A 188 -2.01 46.92 16.25
CA GLN A 188 -3.31 46.30 16.52
C GLN A 188 -3.59 45.10 15.60
N LYS A 189 -3.25 45.20 14.32
CA LYS A 189 -3.36 44.08 13.38
C LYS A 189 -2.44 42.94 13.78
N LEU A 190 -1.19 43.24 14.15
CA LEU A 190 -0.21 42.25 14.58
C LEU A 190 -0.65 41.54 15.87
N GLN A 191 -1.23 42.28 16.80
CA GLN A 191 -1.75 41.75 18.05
C GLN A 191 -2.93 40.81 17.81
N LYS A 192 -3.83 41.19 16.88
CA LYS A 192 -4.93 40.31 16.45
C LYS A 192 -4.44 39.05 15.73
N GLU A 193 -3.40 39.17 14.90
CA GLU A 193 -2.76 38.01 14.25
C GLU A 193 -2.09 37.10 15.29
N LEU A 194 -1.44 37.67 16.32
CA LEU A 194 -0.85 36.92 17.43
C LEU A 194 -1.92 36.13 18.19
N ASP A 195 -3.02 36.77 18.56
CA ASP A 195 -4.14 36.12 19.27
C ASP A 195 -4.74 34.98 18.42
N GLN A 196 -4.92 35.20 17.11
CA GLN A 196 -5.37 34.15 16.19
C GLN A 196 -4.37 32.99 16.07
N THR A 197 -3.07 33.27 16.06
CA THR A 197 -2.06 32.20 16.06
C THR A 197 -2.06 31.41 17.36
N GLN A 198 -2.27 32.08 18.50
CA GLN A 198 -2.36 31.44 19.81
C GLN A 198 -3.59 30.54 19.93
N GLU A 199 -4.75 30.97 19.43
CA GLU A 199 -5.96 30.14 19.36
C GLU A 199 -5.76 28.92 18.45
N ARG A 200 -5.13 29.12 17.29
CA ARG A 200 -4.79 28.02 16.37
C ARG A 200 -3.82 27.04 17.02
N LEU A 201 -2.81 27.52 17.74
CA LEU A 201 -1.88 26.67 18.48
C LEU A 201 -2.61 25.88 19.57
N GLY A 202 -3.51 26.52 20.32
CA GLY A 202 -4.34 25.85 21.32
C GLY A 202 -5.21 24.74 20.72
N ALA A 203 -5.80 24.97 19.55
CA ALA A 203 -6.58 23.96 18.83
C ALA A 203 -5.70 22.79 18.34
N VAL A 204 -4.49 23.07 17.86
CA VAL A 204 -3.52 22.05 17.46
C VAL A 204 -3.06 21.21 18.65
N ILE A 205 -2.77 21.84 19.80
CA ILE A 205 -2.37 21.14 21.02
C ILE A 205 -3.47 20.16 21.47
N LYS A 206 -4.74 20.59 21.47
CA LYS A 206 -5.87 19.71 21.79
C LYS A 206 -5.97 18.52 20.83
N LYS A 207 -5.78 18.76 19.52
CA LYS A 207 -5.76 17.68 18.52
C LYS A 207 -4.59 16.72 18.74
N VAL A 208 -3.41 17.23 19.13
CA VAL A 208 -2.25 16.40 19.44
C VAL A 208 -2.53 15.53 20.66
N GLN A 209 -3.10 16.09 21.73
CA GLN A 209 -3.48 15.31 22.93
C GLN A 209 -4.49 14.20 22.59
N GLN A 210 -5.50 14.51 21.77
CA GLN A 210 -6.47 13.51 21.32
C GLN A 210 -5.80 12.39 20.51
N LEU A 211 -4.89 12.75 19.59
CA LEU A 211 -4.13 11.75 18.82
C LEU A 211 -3.20 10.91 19.70
N GLU A 212 -2.68 11.47 20.80
CA GLU A 212 -1.87 10.72 21.77
C GLU A 212 -2.70 9.73 22.58
N GLU A 213 -3.92 10.10 22.99
CA GLU A 213 -4.89 9.20 23.63
C GLU A 213 -5.30 8.07 22.68
N ASP A 214 -5.66 8.39 21.44
CA ASP A 214 -5.99 7.39 20.41
C ASP A 214 -4.80 6.43 20.21
N ARG A 215 -3.56 6.96 20.16
CA ARG A 215 -2.35 6.13 20.03
C ARG A 215 -2.11 5.24 21.25
N HIS A 216 -2.56 5.65 22.43
CA HIS A 216 -2.52 4.80 23.62
C HIS A 216 -3.52 3.64 23.50
N GLN A 217 -4.77 3.95 23.12
CA GLN A 217 -5.82 2.95 22.90
C GLN A 217 -5.43 1.93 21.82
N PHE A 218 -4.84 2.38 20.70
CA PHE A 218 -4.37 1.47 19.67
C PHE A 218 -3.27 0.52 20.16
N ARG A 219 -2.40 0.96 21.08
CA ARG A 219 -1.38 0.09 21.68
C ARG A 219 -1.99 -0.96 22.60
N GLU A 220 -3.00 -0.60 23.37
CA GLU A 220 -3.73 -1.56 24.21
C GLU A 220 -4.45 -2.62 23.37
N ILE A 221 -5.12 -2.21 22.30
CA ILE A 221 -5.77 -3.13 21.35
C ILE A 221 -4.73 -4.04 20.68
N HIS A 222 -3.58 -3.49 20.29
CA HIS A 222 -2.51 -4.29 19.69
C HIS A 222 -1.99 -5.37 20.65
N ASN A 223 -1.75 -5.01 21.91
CA ASN A 223 -1.31 -5.96 22.93
C ASN A 223 -2.36 -7.07 23.17
N LEU A 224 -3.66 -6.72 23.18
CA LEU A 224 -4.74 -7.70 23.29
C LEU A 224 -4.76 -8.67 22.09
N ILE A 225 -4.57 -8.15 20.87
CA ILE A 225 -4.50 -8.99 19.67
C ILE A 225 -3.30 -9.93 19.74
N GLU A 226 -2.14 -9.44 20.17
CA GLU A 226 -0.94 -10.25 20.32
C GLU A 226 -1.13 -11.35 21.38
N GLU A 227 -1.79 -11.05 22.50
CA GLU A 227 -2.15 -12.04 23.51
C GLU A 227 -3.11 -13.11 22.97
N ILE A 228 -4.14 -12.71 22.21
CA ILE A 228 -5.08 -13.63 21.56
C ILE A 228 -4.37 -14.53 20.56
N LEU A 229 -3.50 -13.98 19.72
CA LEU A 229 -2.74 -14.76 18.73
C LEU A 229 -1.82 -15.78 19.41
N ASN A 230 -1.12 -15.38 20.48
CA ASN A 230 -0.32 -16.30 21.28
C ASN A 230 -1.17 -17.43 21.89
N ARG A 231 -2.40 -17.12 22.32
CA ARG A 231 -3.32 -18.11 22.86
C ARG A 231 -3.83 -19.09 21.79
N ILE A 232 -4.12 -18.60 20.59
CA ILE A 232 -4.52 -19.44 19.44
C ILE A 232 -3.39 -20.39 19.06
N SER A 233 -2.16 -19.90 18.93
CA SER A 233 -1.00 -20.74 18.61
C SER A 233 -0.79 -21.86 19.65
N ARG A 234 -0.97 -21.56 20.94
CA ARG A 234 -0.92 -22.60 21.99
C ARG A 234 -2.04 -23.63 21.87
N LEU A 235 -3.23 -23.24 21.41
CA LEU A 235 -4.33 -24.16 21.20
C LEU A 235 -4.09 -25.06 19.98
N GLU A 236 -3.50 -24.52 18.91
CA GLU A 236 -3.08 -25.32 17.74
C GLU A 236 -2.04 -26.38 18.12
N ASP A 237 -1.06 -26.03 18.97
CA ASP A 237 -0.08 -26.99 19.48
C ASP A 237 -0.75 -28.11 20.30
N LEU A 238 -1.77 -27.77 21.09
CA LEU A 238 -2.54 -28.76 21.85
C LEU A 238 -3.38 -29.65 20.94
N ASP A 239 -3.94 -29.12 19.86
CA ASP A 239 -4.72 -29.90 18.89
C ASP A 239 -3.83 -30.90 18.14
N ALA A 240 -2.64 -30.46 17.70
CA ALA A 240 -1.63 -31.35 17.16
C ALA A 240 -1.25 -32.47 18.16
N ARG A 241 -1.09 -32.12 19.45
CA ARG A 241 -0.81 -33.09 20.51
C ARG A 241 -1.95 -34.11 20.68
N ILE A 242 -3.21 -33.67 20.58
CA ILE A 242 -4.39 -34.55 20.66
C ILE A 242 -4.38 -35.55 19.50
N GLN A 243 -4.13 -35.09 18.27
CA GLN A 243 -4.07 -35.96 17.09
C GLN A 243 -2.99 -37.05 17.23
N TYR A 244 -1.80 -36.72 17.77
CA TYR A 244 -0.77 -37.72 18.07
C TYR A 244 -1.24 -38.75 19.10
N LEU A 245 -1.91 -38.31 20.18
CA LEU A 245 -2.43 -39.22 21.21
C LEU A 245 -3.56 -40.13 20.69
N GLU A 246 -4.37 -39.63 19.75
CA GLU A 246 -5.40 -40.43 19.08
C GLU A 246 -4.80 -41.51 18.19
N ALA A 247 -3.74 -41.19 17.45
CA ALA A 247 -2.99 -42.16 16.64
C ALA A 247 -2.37 -43.25 17.52
N ASP A 248 -1.73 -42.89 18.64
CA ASP A 248 -1.19 -43.85 19.62
C ASP A 248 -2.29 -44.75 20.19
N ARG A 249 -3.45 -44.19 20.51
CA ARG A 249 -4.60 -44.95 21.00
C ARG A 249 -5.09 -45.97 19.97
N GLN A 250 -5.12 -45.62 18.68
CA GLN A 250 -5.47 -46.56 17.60
C GLN A 250 -4.43 -47.68 17.46
N GLN A 251 -3.13 -47.35 17.49
CA GLN A 251 -2.06 -48.35 17.44
C GLN A 251 -2.15 -49.34 18.61
N LEU A 252 -2.41 -48.85 19.83
CA LEU A 252 -2.61 -49.70 21.00
C LEU A 252 -3.84 -50.58 20.86
N HIS A 253 -4.92 -50.09 20.26
CA HIS A 253 -6.12 -50.87 20.00
C HIS A 253 -5.84 -52.01 19.00
N ASP A 254 -5.12 -51.73 17.91
CA ASP A 254 -4.73 -52.73 16.92
C ASP A 254 -3.78 -53.78 17.51
N LEU A 255 -2.83 -53.36 18.34
CA LEU A 255 -1.95 -54.26 19.10
C LEU A 255 -2.77 -55.16 20.04
N GLN A 256 -3.77 -54.62 20.73
CA GLN A 256 -4.65 -55.41 21.59
C GLN A 256 -5.44 -56.44 20.78
N GLN A 257 -5.97 -56.07 19.61
CA GLN A 257 -6.71 -56.99 18.75
C GLN A 257 -5.81 -58.12 18.21
N THR A 258 -4.61 -57.78 17.76
CA THR A 258 -3.63 -58.77 17.26
C THR A 258 -3.19 -59.73 18.35
N LEU A 259 -2.90 -59.24 19.57
CA LEU A 259 -2.61 -60.10 20.73
C LEU A 259 -3.77 -61.03 21.05
N ARG A 260 -5.02 -60.56 21.03
CA ARG A 260 -6.20 -61.42 21.24
C ARG A 260 -6.27 -62.52 20.18
N LYS A 261 -6.11 -62.18 18.90
CA LYS A 261 -6.10 -63.16 17.80
C LYS A 261 -4.99 -64.18 17.98
N PHE A 262 -3.78 -63.73 18.33
CA PHE A 262 -2.63 -64.60 18.58
C PHE A 262 -2.88 -65.56 19.74
N LEU A 263 -3.39 -65.06 20.88
CA LEU A 263 -3.72 -65.90 22.05
C LEU A 263 -4.81 -66.93 21.75
N ILE A 264 -5.81 -66.57 20.93
CA ILE A 264 -6.85 -67.50 20.47
C ILE A 264 -6.22 -68.57 19.56
N ALA A 265 -5.42 -68.17 18.58
CA ALA A 265 -4.75 -69.09 17.66
C ALA A 265 -3.81 -70.06 18.41
N LEU A 266 -3.04 -69.54 19.38
CA LEU A 266 -2.18 -70.34 20.24
C LEU A 266 -2.98 -71.35 21.07
N ASN A 267 -4.09 -70.93 21.70
CA ASN A 267 -4.97 -71.85 22.41
C ASN A 267 -5.55 -72.94 21.50
N GLN A 268 -5.95 -72.58 20.28
CA GLN A 268 -6.45 -73.55 19.30
C GLN A 268 -5.36 -74.54 18.89
N GLN A 269 -4.13 -74.07 18.66
CA GLN A 269 -2.99 -74.90 18.33
C GLN A 269 -2.64 -75.86 19.47
N THR A 270 -2.54 -75.37 20.71
CA THR A 270 -2.29 -76.21 21.90
C THR A 270 -3.37 -77.28 22.06
N ARG A 271 -4.65 -76.92 21.86
CA ARG A 271 -5.75 -77.90 21.89
C ARG A 271 -5.66 -78.95 20.80
N ARG A 272 -5.18 -78.61 19.60
CA ARG A 272 -4.96 -79.58 18.51
C ARG A 272 -3.82 -80.53 18.86
N SER A 273 -2.68 -80.01 19.29
CA SER A 273 -1.53 -80.84 19.66
C SER A 273 -1.81 -81.77 20.84
N LEU A 274 -2.61 -81.33 21.83
CA LEU A 274 -3.04 -82.19 22.92
C LEU A 274 -3.95 -83.33 22.44
N ARG A 275 -4.89 -83.05 21.53
CA ARG A 275 -5.75 -84.10 20.92
C ARG A 275 -4.96 -85.08 20.07
N GLU A 276 -4.01 -84.59 19.28
CA GLU A 276 -3.13 -85.44 18.45
C GLU A 276 -2.28 -86.38 19.32
N ASN A 277 -1.78 -85.90 20.46
CA ASN A 277 -1.03 -86.73 21.41
C ASN A 277 -1.93 -87.75 22.14
N ASP A 278 -3.16 -87.39 22.50
CA ASP A 278 -4.13 -88.31 23.09
C ASP A 278 -4.51 -89.42 22.09
N GLU A 279 -4.71 -89.10 20.81
CA GLU A 279 -5.00 -90.06 19.73
C GLU A 279 -3.82 -90.99 19.42
N LEU A 280 -2.58 -90.51 19.56
CA LEU A 280 -1.38 -91.34 19.44
C LEU A 280 -1.24 -92.31 20.63
N SER A 281 -1.55 -91.89 21.85
CA SER A 281 -1.49 -92.75 23.05
C SER A 281 -2.59 -93.82 23.14
N MET A 282 -3.67 -93.69 22.36
CA MET A 282 -4.76 -94.67 22.26
C MET A 282 -4.53 -95.74 21.17
N ASN A 283 -3.49 -95.57 20.35
CA ASN A 283 -3.14 -96.47 19.24
C ASN A 283 -1.86 -97.31 19.51
N GLU A 284 -1.28 -97.21 20.70
CA GLU A 284 -0.27 -98.15 21.25
C GLU A 284 -0.93 -99.15 22.22
#